data_AF-A0A5B8FJD1-F1
#
_entry.id   AF-A0A5B8FJD1-F1
#
_cell.length_a   1.000
_cell.length_b   1.000
_cell.length_c   1.000
_cell.angle_alpha   90.00
_cell.angle_beta   90.00
_cell.angle_gamma   90.00
#
_symmetry.space_group_name_H-M   'P 1'
#
loop_
_entity.id
_entity.type
_entity.pdbx_description
1 polymer ?
#
loop_
_entity_poly.entity_id
_entity_poly.type
_entity_poly.pdbx_seq_one_letter_code
_entity_poly.pdbx_strand_id
1 'polypeptide(L)'
;MTDWLMAHDGARVRHAARGAADADFGVVAEWSVRLDGVDAGRFRASLARQVRQDLWRALARVRGFSPVVEVSTSAPEGGAALLEVTAGGALRAGGRVTDGLAGRVSGLIGDEARRARWVRHALRRARGPAKSAATISQKETASC
;
A
#
# COMPACT_ATOMS: atom_id res chain seq x y z
N MET A 1 12.62 13.12 -10.66
CA MET A 1 12.58 11.70 -10.23
C MET A 1 11.75 11.67 -8.96
N THR A 2 10.53 11.12 -8.98
CA THR A 2 9.65 11.13 -7.81
C THR A 2 10.27 10.26 -6.73
N ASP A 3 10.77 10.89 -5.68
CA ASP A 3 11.28 10.19 -4.51
C ASP A 3 10.10 9.56 -3.76
N TRP A 4 10.20 8.29 -3.38
CA TRP A 4 9.11 7.54 -2.75
C TRP A 4 9.43 7.38 -1.27
N LEU A 5 8.53 7.82 -0.41
CA LEU A 5 8.61 7.57 1.02
C LEU A 5 7.95 6.21 1.32
N MET A 6 8.73 5.30 1.90
CA MET A 6 8.22 4.10 2.54
C MET A 6 8.29 4.31 4.04
N ALA A 7 7.13 4.51 4.68
CA ALA A 7 7.04 4.57 6.13
C ALA A 7 6.61 3.20 6.65
N HIS A 8 7.35 2.67 7.62
CA HIS A 8 7.08 1.42 8.30
C HIS A 8 6.78 1.72 9.76
N ASP A 9 5.59 1.33 10.21
CA ASP A 9 5.22 1.37 11.62
C ASP A 9 4.71 -0.01 12.01
N GLY A 10 5.63 -0.96 12.24
CA GLY A 10 5.34 -2.29 12.79
C GLY A 10 4.25 -3.09 12.07
N ALA A 11 2.98 -2.79 12.34
CA ALA A 11 1.76 -3.34 11.73
C ALA A 11 1.32 -2.66 10.41
N ARG A 12 1.83 -1.47 10.07
CA ARG A 12 1.45 -0.71 8.86
C ARG A 12 2.64 -0.43 7.93
N VAL A 13 2.37 -0.49 6.63
CA VAL A 13 3.29 -0.05 5.58
C VAL A 13 2.58 0.99 4.72
N ARG A 14 3.15 2.18 4.63
CA ARG A 14 2.64 3.25 3.77
C ARG A 14 3.63 3.58 2.66
N HIS A 15 3.15 3.55 1.43
CA HIS A 15 3.86 4.00 0.23
C HIS A 15 3.21 5.26 -0.30
N ALA A 16 3.97 6.37 -0.27
CA ALA A 16 3.55 7.64 -0.84
C ALA A 16 4.71 8.29 -1.59
N ALA A 17 4.43 9.19 -2.54
CA ALA A 17 5.45 10.08 -3.07
C ALA A 17 5.88 11.10 -1.99
N ARG A 18 7.17 11.48 -1.96
CA ARG A 18 7.67 12.55 -1.08
C ARG A 18 6.89 13.84 -1.38
N GLY A 19 6.22 14.39 -0.37
CA GLY A 19 5.32 15.56 -0.48
C GLY A 19 3.82 15.24 -0.60
N ALA A 20 3.44 13.96 -0.69
CA ALA A 20 2.06 13.48 -0.53
C ALA A 20 1.86 12.85 0.86
N ALA A 21 2.22 13.60 1.90
CA ALA A 21 2.12 13.16 3.30
C ALA A 21 0.66 12.89 3.71
N ASP A 22 -0.31 13.46 3.00
CA ASP A 22 -1.73 13.16 3.13
C ASP A 22 -2.29 12.80 1.75
N ALA A 23 -3.09 11.73 1.70
CA ALA A 23 -3.86 11.41 0.52
C ALA A 23 -5.07 12.34 0.49
N ASP A 24 -5.36 12.97 -0.65
CA ASP A 24 -6.56 13.80 -0.79
C ASP A 24 -7.83 12.94 -0.76
N PHE A 25 -7.70 11.65 -1.09
CA PHE A 25 -8.72 10.63 -0.92
C PHE A 25 -8.11 9.25 -0.77
N GLY A 26 -8.83 8.35 -0.09
CA GLY A 26 -8.49 6.94 0.05
C GLY A 26 -9.76 6.09 0.06
N VAL A 27 -9.73 4.97 -0.65
CA VAL A 27 -10.75 3.93 -0.60
C VAL A 27 -10.17 2.75 0.14
N VAL A 28 -10.90 2.27 1.14
CA VAL A 28 -10.49 1.13 1.96
C VAL A 28 -11.08 -0.14 1.38
N ALA A 29 -10.26 -1.19 1.35
CA ALA A 29 -10.69 -2.53 1.03
C ALA A 29 -10.08 -3.51 2.03
N GLU A 30 -10.93 -4.39 2.55
CA GLU A 30 -10.56 -5.39 3.53
C GLU A 30 -10.79 -6.79 2.97
N TRP A 31 -9.87 -7.70 3.29
CA TRP A 31 -10.05 -9.13 3.04
C TRP A 31 -9.15 -9.97 3.95
N SER A 32 -9.48 -11.24 4.11
CA SER A 32 -8.66 -12.17 4.89
C SER A 32 -7.56 -12.79 4.03
N VAL A 33 -6.39 -13.02 4.64
CA VAL A 33 -5.26 -13.71 4.01
C VAL A 33 -4.60 -14.65 5.02
N ARG A 34 -4.04 -15.77 4.56
CA ARG A 34 -3.25 -16.69 5.38
C ARG A 34 -1.77 -16.32 5.28
N LEU A 35 -1.13 -16.04 6.42
CA LEU A 35 0.28 -15.63 6.51
C LEU A 35 1.15 -16.65 7.27
N ASP A 36 0.70 -17.89 7.39
CA ASP A 36 1.43 -19.01 8.00
C ASP A 36 2.86 -19.14 7.43
N GLY A 37 3.88 -18.95 8.28
CA GLY A 37 5.28 -19.05 7.87
C GLY A 37 5.75 -17.97 6.90
N VAL A 38 5.09 -16.81 6.88
CA VAL A 38 5.39 -15.68 5.99
C VAL A 38 5.85 -14.46 6.78
N ASP A 39 6.88 -13.78 6.29
CA ASP A 39 7.29 -12.46 6.82
C ASP A 39 6.22 -11.40 6.48
N ALA A 40 5.41 -11.03 7.48
CA ALA A 40 4.31 -10.08 7.31
C ALA A 40 4.79 -8.68 6.85
N GLY A 41 6.00 -8.25 7.22
CA GLY A 41 6.58 -6.98 6.77
C GLY A 41 6.89 -7.01 5.28
N ARG A 42 7.56 -8.07 4.81
CA ARG A 42 7.89 -8.26 3.39
C ARG A 42 6.64 -8.48 2.54
N PHE A 43 5.63 -9.16 3.09
CA PHE A 43 4.32 -9.32 2.46
C PHE A 43 3.67 -7.97 2.20
N ARG A 44 3.50 -7.13 3.23
CA ARG A 44 2.87 -5.80 3.12
C ARG A 44 3.61 -4.89 2.13
N ALA A 45 4.94 -4.82 2.20
CA ALA A 45 5.74 -4.02 1.27
C ALA A 45 5.60 -4.50 -0.19
N SER A 46 5.55 -5.82 -0.41
CA SER A 46 5.37 -6.37 -1.76
C SER A 46 3.96 -6.11 -2.29
N LEU A 47 2.94 -6.21 -1.42
CA LEU A 47 1.55 -5.93 -1.75
C LEU A 47 1.35 -4.45 -2.10
N ALA A 48 1.78 -3.54 -1.22
CA ALA A 48 1.68 -2.09 -1.42
C ALA A 48 2.30 -1.66 -2.75
N ARG A 49 3.46 -2.22 -3.10
CA ARG A 49 4.13 -1.96 -4.38
C ARG A 49 3.32 -2.43 -5.59
N GLN A 50 2.68 -3.59 -5.54
CA GLN A 50 1.85 -4.08 -6.65
C GLN A 50 0.58 -3.26 -6.82
N VAL A 51 -0.13 -2.99 -5.73
CA VAL A 51 -1.33 -2.16 -5.73
C VAL A 51 -1.00 -0.78 -6.32
N ARG A 52 0.09 -0.16 -5.87
CA ARG A 52 0.58 1.12 -6.41
C ARG A 52 0.86 1.05 -7.91
N GLN A 53 1.50 -0.02 -8.38
CA GLN A 53 1.81 -0.19 -9.80
C GLN A 53 0.54 -0.26 -10.66
N ASP A 54 -0.47 -0.97 -10.18
CA ASP A 54 -1.74 -1.10 -10.89
C ASP A 54 -2.57 0.18 -10.83
N LEU A 55 -2.61 0.87 -9.68
CA LEU A 55 -3.21 2.20 -9.55
C LEU A 55 -2.56 3.18 -10.52
N TRP A 56 -1.23 3.21 -10.58
CA TRP A 56 -0.51 4.06 -11.52
C TRP A 56 -0.89 3.72 -12.96
N ARG A 57 -0.87 2.45 -13.36
CA ARG A 57 -1.26 2.04 -14.72
C ARG A 57 -2.70 2.43 -15.07
N ALA A 58 -3.62 2.29 -14.11
CA ALA A 58 -5.02 2.61 -14.32
C ALA A 58 -5.30 4.11 -14.35
N LEU A 59 -4.52 4.92 -13.61
CA LEU A 59 -4.78 6.34 -13.35
C LEU A 59 -3.70 7.29 -13.89
N ALA A 60 -2.69 6.81 -14.61
CA ALA A 60 -1.60 7.65 -15.14
C ALA A 60 -2.06 8.81 -16.05
N ARG A 61 -3.25 8.70 -16.65
CA ARG A 61 -3.85 9.78 -17.47
C ARG A 61 -4.56 10.85 -16.64
N VAL A 62 -4.71 10.66 -15.34
CA VAL A 62 -5.28 11.66 -14.42
C VAL A 62 -4.20 12.68 -14.09
N ARG A 63 -4.39 13.93 -14.54
CA ARG A 63 -3.41 15.00 -14.35
C ARG A 63 -3.15 15.24 -12.86
N GLY A 64 -1.88 15.23 -12.47
CA GLY A 64 -1.45 15.51 -11.10
C GLY A 64 -1.68 14.38 -10.09
N PHE A 65 -2.15 13.22 -10.53
CA PHE A 65 -2.36 12.08 -9.64
C PHE A 65 -1.05 11.48 -9.13
N SER A 66 -0.97 11.33 -7.81
CA SER A 66 0.12 10.68 -7.10
C SER A 66 -0.45 9.57 -6.21
N PRO A 67 -0.20 8.28 -6.50
CA PRO A 67 -0.81 7.19 -5.76
C PRO A 67 -0.25 7.11 -4.33
N VAL A 68 -1.15 6.96 -3.37
CA VAL A 68 -0.85 6.69 -1.97
C VAL A 68 -1.51 5.37 -1.61
N VAL A 69 -0.72 4.44 -1.10
CA VAL A 69 -1.17 3.10 -0.71
C VAL A 69 -0.70 2.81 0.70
N GLU A 70 -1.64 2.47 1.56
CA GLU A 70 -1.37 1.97 2.90
C GLU A 70 -1.87 0.53 3.00
N VAL A 71 -1.04 -0.32 3.61
CA VAL A 71 -1.34 -1.72 3.85
C VAL A 71 -1.08 -2.01 5.32
N SER A 72 -2.12 -2.44 6.01
CA SER A 72 -2.06 -2.88 7.39
C SER A 72 -2.49 -4.34 7.49
N THR A 73 -1.91 -5.08 8.43
CA THR A 73 -2.35 -6.43 8.76
C THR A 73 -2.57 -6.52 10.26
N SER A 74 -3.77 -6.93 10.65
CA SER A 74 -4.06 -7.31 12.03
C SER A 74 -3.86 -8.82 12.17
N ALA A 75 -3.48 -9.29 13.36
CA ALA A 75 -3.25 -10.70 13.66
C ALA A 75 -4.47 -11.32 14.36
N PRO A 76 -5.43 -11.92 13.63
CA PRO A 76 -6.30 -12.95 14.15
C PRO A 76 -5.52 -14.24 14.44
N GLU A 77 -6.08 -15.04 15.34
CA GLU A 77 -5.53 -16.32 15.75
C GLU A 77 -5.44 -17.33 14.59
N GLY A 78 -4.52 -18.29 14.70
CA GLY A 78 -4.46 -19.44 13.78
C GLY A 78 -3.91 -19.15 12.37
N GLY A 79 -3.11 -18.10 12.21
CA GLY A 79 -2.39 -17.83 10.95
C GLY A 79 -3.21 -17.14 9.86
N ALA A 80 -4.47 -16.84 10.15
CA ALA A 80 -5.23 -15.86 9.40
C ALA A 80 -4.75 -14.44 9.75
N ALA A 81 -4.84 -13.52 8.80
CA ALA A 81 -4.60 -12.09 8.95
C ALA A 81 -5.76 -11.33 8.32
N LEU A 82 -6.30 -10.33 9.04
CA LEU A 82 -7.17 -9.34 8.42
C LEU A 82 -6.26 -8.32 7.74
N LEU A 83 -6.37 -8.25 6.42
CA LEU A 83 -5.61 -7.34 5.58
C LEU A 83 -6.51 -6.18 5.20
N GLU A 84 -6.09 -4.98 5.57
CA GLU A 84 -6.73 -3.73 5.21
C GLU A 84 -5.79 -2.98 4.25
N VAL A 85 -6.34 -2.60 3.11
CA VAL A 85 -5.63 -1.84 2.07
C VAL A 85 -6.39 -0.56 1.81
N THR A 86 -5.74 0.56 2.12
CA THR A 86 -6.22 1.88 1.76
C THR A 86 -5.49 2.34 0.51
N ALA A 87 -6.24 2.53 -0.58
CA ALA A 87 -5.71 2.92 -1.86
C ALA A 87 -6.35 4.24 -2.32
N GLY A 88 -5.52 5.17 -2.77
CA GLY A 88 -6.01 6.42 -3.33
C GLY A 88 -4.85 7.26 -3.81
N GLY A 89 -4.88 8.54 -3.53
CA GLY A 89 -3.78 9.41 -3.90
C GLY A 89 -4.03 10.87 -3.62
N ALA A 90 -2.98 11.65 -3.86
CA ALA A 90 -3.06 13.09 -3.91
C ALA A 90 -3.23 13.56 -5.36
N LEU A 91 -4.03 14.59 -5.57
CA LEU A 91 -4.18 15.34 -6.81
C LEU A 91 -3.45 16.67 -6.68
N ARG A 92 -2.29 16.74 -7.31
CA ARG A 92 -1.50 17.98 -7.40
C ARG A 92 -1.93 18.80 -8.62
N ALA A 93 -1.47 20.06 -8.69
CA ALA A 93 -1.71 20.96 -9.82
C ALA A 93 -3.21 21.24 -10.14
N GLY A 94 -4.04 21.36 -9.09
CA GLY A 94 -5.44 21.78 -9.20
C GLY A 94 -6.44 20.70 -9.64
N GLY A 95 -6.04 19.42 -9.63
CA GLY A 95 -6.97 18.32 -9.86
C GLY A 95 -8.00 18.21 -8.73
N ARG A 96 -9.26 17.87 -9.09
CA ARG A 96 -10.33 17.61 -8.12
C ARG A 96 -10.60 16.12 -8.01
N VAL A 97 -10.87 15.66 -6.80
CA VAL A 97 -11.37 14.29 -6.57
C VAL A 97 -12.80 14.25 -7.11
N THR A 98 -13.01 13.45 -8.15
CA THR A 98 -14.34 13.21 -8.71
C THR A 98 -14.84 11.84 -8.27
N ASP A 99 -16.15 11.66 -8.21
CA ASP A 99 -16.75 10.35 -7.89
C ASP A 99 -16.30 9.26 -8.88
N GLY A 100 -16.09 9.62 -10.15
CA GLY A 100 -15.53 8.71 -11.15
C GLY A 100 -14.09 8.27 -10.85
N LEU A 101 -13.27 9.12 -10.21
CA LEU A 101 -11.91 8.75 -9.79
C LEU A 101 -11.96 7.81 -8.59
N ALA A 102 -12.74 8.13 -7.56
CA ALA A 102 -12.94 7.28 -6.40
C ALA A 102 -13.55 5.91 -6.80
N GLY A 103 -14.54 5.92 -7.71
CA GLY A 103 -15.15 4.71 -8.26
C GLY A 103 -14.18 3.83 -9.03
N ARG A 104 -13.25 4.41 -9.81
CA ARG A 104 -12.19 3.65 -10.49
C ARG A 104 -11.23 3.00 -9.52
N VAL A 105 -10.85 3.70 -8.45
CA VAL A 105 -10.01 3.13 -7.39
C VAL A 105 -10.75 2.01 -6.67
N SER A 106 -12.01 2.25 -6.29
CA SER A 106 -12.89 1.26 -5.66
C SER A 106 -13.03 0.00 -6.50
N GLY A 107 -13.33 0.12 -7.79
CA GLY A 107 -13.41 -1.03 -8.69
C GLY A 107 -12.10 -1.79 -8.83
N LEU A 108 -10.96 -1.09 -8.83
CA LEU A 108 -9.63 -1.71 -8.96
C LEU A 108 -9.25 -2.49 -7.70
N ILE A 109 -9.50 -1.93 -6.50
CA ILE A 109 -9.23 -2.63 -5.25
C ILE A 109 -10.34 -3.61 -4.86
N GLY A 110 -11.54 -3.49 -5.43
CA GLY A 110 -12.67 -4.40 -5.28
C GLY A 110 -12.57 -5.67 -6.11
N ASP A 111 -11.79 -5.65 -7.20
CA ASP A 111 -11.61 -6.77 -8.13
C ASP A 111 -10.86 -7.95 -7.47
N GLU A 112 -11.58 -9.05 -7.27
CA GLU A 112 -11.08 -10.27 -6.62
C GLU A 112 -9.91 -10.91 -7.39
N ALA A 113 -9.93 -10.88 -8.73
CA ALA A 113 -8.85 -11.45 -9.54
C ALA A 113 -7.54 -10.65 -9.36
N ARG A 114 -7.64 -9.33 -9.20
CA ARG A 114 -6.48 -8.48 -8.86
C ARG A 114 -5.96 -8.76 -7.47
N ARG A 115 -6.86 -8.87 -6.47
CA ARG A 115 -6.50 -9.22 -5.08
C ARG A 115 -5.75 -10.54 -5.02
N ALA A 116 -6.30 -11.59 -5.64
CA ALA A 116 -5.69 -12.92 -5.69
C ALA A 116 -4.30 -12.87 -6.32
N ARG A 117 -4.13 -12.14 -7.43
CA ARG A 117 -2.83 -11.97 -8.09
C ARG A 117 -1.83 -11.24 -7.19
N TRP A 118 -2.23 -10.15 -6.53
CA TRP A 118 -1.36 -9.38 -5.65
C TRP A 118 -0.91 -10.20 -4.44
N VAL A 119 -1.85 -10.87 -3.77
CA VAL A 119 -1.58 -11.77 -2.64
C VAL A 119 -0.61 -12.88 -3.06
N ARG A 120 -0.87 -13.56 -4.18
CA ARG A 120 0.00 -14.64 -4.68
C ARG A 120 1.43 -14.16 -4.94
N HIS A 121 1.61 -12.96 -5.49
CA HIS A 121 2.93 -12.38 -5.69
C HIS A 121 3.60 -12.00 -4.36
N ALA A 122 2.86 -11.34 -3.46
CA ALA A 122 3.37 -10.92 -2.17
C ALA A 122 3.81 -12.11 -1.32
N LEU A 123 3.00 -13.17 -1.25
CA LEU A 123 3.35 -14.43 -0.58
C LEU A 123 4.64 -15.03 -1.14
N ARG A 124 4.78 -15.10 -2.47
CA ARG A 124 6.00 -15.64 -3.10
C ARG A 124 7.26 -14.84 -2.73
N ARG A 125 7.13 -13.52 -2.59
CA ARG A 125 8.24 -12.64 -2.20
C ARG A 125 8.54 -12.70 -0.71
N ALA A 126 7.53 -12.97 0.10
CA ALA A 126 7.59 -13.01 1.56
C ALA A 126 7.96 -14.39 2.14
N ARG A 127 7.94 -15.45 1.32
CA ARG A 127 8.51 -16.76 1.66
C ARG A 127 10.03 -16.70 1.74
N GLY A 128 10.57 -17.11 2.87
CA GLY A 128 11.99 -17.06 3.25
C GLY A 128 12.12 -16.91 4.76
N PRO A 129 13.29 -17.15 5.37
CA PRO A 129 13.45 -16.97 6.82
C PRO A 129 13.08 -15.53 7.18
N ALA A 130 12.16 -15.37 8.13
CA ALA A 130 11.80 -14.06 8.67
C ALA A 130 13.09 -13.40 9.18
N LYS A 131 13.44 -12.23 8.67
CA LYS A 131 14.48 -11.45 9.31
C LYS A 131 13.83 -10.85 10.55
N SER A 132 14.28 -11.25 11.74
CA SER A 132 13.96 -10.56 12.99
C SER A 132 14.11 -9.07 12.78
N ALA A 133 13.11 -8.32 13.24
CA ALA A 133 12.98 -6.88 13.05
C ALA A 133 14.28 -6.15 13.45
N ALA A 134 15.12 -5.85 12.46
CA ALA A 134 16.24 -4.93 12.63
C ALA A 134 15.69 -3.52 12.51
N THR A 135 15.56 -2.88 13.67
CA THR A 135 15.53 -1.44 13.95
C THR A 135 15.73 -0.54 12.73
N ILE A 136 14.66 0.11 12.26
CA ILE A 136 14.80 1.27 11.36
C ILE A 136 15.11 2.48 12.25
N SER A 137 16.39 2.81 12.31
CA SER A 137 16.91 4.07 12.84
C SER A 137 16.28 5.24 12.09
N GLN A 138 15.54 6.07 12.81
CA GLN A 138 15.20 7.41 12.35
C GLN A 138 16.51 8.17 12.14
N LYS A 139 16.78 8.68 10.93
CA LYS A 139 17.76 9.75 10.75
C LYS A 139 16.99 11.06 10.88
N GLU A 140 17.06 11.61 12.08
CA GLU A 140 16.69 12.96 12.48
C GLU A 140 17.26 13.97 11.48
N THR A 141 16.39 14.65 10.73
CA THR A 141 16.76 15.89 10.05
C THR A 141 16.69 17.01 11.08
N ALA A 142 17.82 17.28 11.75
CA ALA A 142 18.03 18.52 12.48
C ALA A 142 18.00 19.68 11.47
N SER A 143 17.08 20.63 11.72
CA SER A 143 17.06 21.95 11.10
C SER A 143 17.78 22.90 12.04
N CYS A 144 18.78 23.61 11.56
CA CYS A 144 19.30 24.86 12.13
C CYS A 144 19.18 25.94 11.05
#